data_AF-A0A937C0I2-F1
#
_entry.id   AF-A0A937C0I2-F1
#
_cell.length_a   1.000
_cell.length_b   1.000
_cell.length_c   1.000
_cell.angle_alpha   90.00
_cell.angle_beta   90.00
_cell.angle_gamma   90.00
#
_symmetry.space_group_name_H-M   'P 1'
#
loop_
_entity.id
_entity.type
_entity.pdbx_description
1 polymer ?
#
loop_
_entity_poly.entity_id
_entity_poly.type
_entity_poly.pdbx_seq_one_letter_code
_entity_poly.pdbx_strand_id
1 'polypeptide(L)'
;MKKILLFIAPVILLIACGPRSSQGPFLNKNNIRSQHFSINPERDTVLTGMRGGYFFFEKGSFEGTDPVDIEIKEVYNPIEILYAGLTTESGGRLLESGGMVYVGARQSGRDVVLKKPAKISIPASYVNPNMQLFRGEVKTNDTIDWVDPQPLDTILHPSPADSGKIIFMMQCASCHKIFTDGTGPALAGVTSRVNDINVLRAFISNPPKMAQGK
;
A
#
# COMPACT_ATOMS: atom_id res chain seq x y z
N MET A 1 66.03 -4.28 -57.86
CA MET A 1 64.82 -3.49 -57.55
C MET A 1 63.59 -4.36 -57.77
N LYS A 2 62.94 -4.82 -56.69
CA LYS A 2 61.58 -5.40 -56.72
C LYS A 2 60.93 -5.03 -55.40
N LYS A 3 59.85 -4.26 -55.49
CA LYS A 3 59.19 -3.55 -54.37
C LYS A 3 58.41 -4.56 -53.52
N ILE A 4 58.67 -4.59 -52.22
CA ILE A 4 57.85 -5.28 -51.22
C ILE A 4 56.64 -4.38 -50.97
N LEU A 5 55.44 -4.84 -51.34
CA LEU A 5 54.19 -4.17 -51.00
C LEU A 5 53.81 -4.56 -49.56
N LEU A 6 54.05 -3.64 -48.62
CA LEU A 6 53.53 -3.71 -47.26
C LEU A 6 52.07 -3.24 -47.26
N PHE A 7 51.12 -4.17 -47.25
CA PHE A 7 49.71 -3.88 -46.98
C PHE A 7 49.54 -3.72 -45.46
N ILE A 8 49.53 -2.49 -44.98
CA ILE A 8 49.13 -2.16 -43.61
C ILE A 8 47.60 -2.13 -43.60
N ALA A 9 46.98 -3.20 -43.14
CA ALA A 9 45.56 -3.22 -42.83
C ALA A 9 45.32 -2.39 -41.56
N PRO A 10 44.43 -1.39 -41.55
CA PRO A 10 44.09 -0.68 -40.33
C PRO A 10 43.25 -1.62 -39.47
N VAL A 11 43.85 -2.16 -38.41
CA VAL A 11 43.11 -2.80 -37.32
C VAL A 11 42.32 -1.70 -36.61
N ILE A 12 41.10 -1.48 -37.09
CA ILE A 12 40.09 -0.68 -36.38
C ILE A 12 39.70 -1.51 -35.16
N LEU A 13 40.35 -1.22 -34.04
CA LEU A 13 40.02 -1.78 -32.74
C LEU A 13 38.66 -1.20 -32.33
N LEU A 14 37.58 -1.92 -32.63
CA LEU A 14 36.25 -1.65 -32.08
C LEU A 14 36.29 -1.94 -30.57
N ILE A 15 36.67 -0.92 -29.80
CA ILE A 15 36.44 -0.91 -28.35
C ILE A 15 34.94 -0.70 -28.17
N ALA A 16 34.19 -1.80 -28.14
CA ALA A 16 32.78 -1.82 -27.80
C ALA A 16 32.61 -2.31 -26.36
N CYS A 17 31.96 -1.44 -25.57
CA CYS A 17 31.28 -1.68 -24.29
C CYS A 17 32.10 -1.97 -23.03
N GLY A 18 32.34 -0.90 -22.25
CA GLY A 18 32.17 -0.99 -20.79
C GLY A 18 30.68 -1.09 -20.43
N PRO A 19 30.32 -1.55 -19.21
CA PRO A 19 28.92 -1.64 -18.79
C PRO A 19 28.28 -0.25 -18.79
N ARG A 20 27.42 0.00 -19.77
CA ARG A 20 26.59 1.20 -19.81
C ARG A 20 25.53 1.01 -18.73
N SER A 21 25.56 1.84 -17.69
CA SER A 21 24.40 2.00 -16.80
C SER A 21 23.17 2.21 -17.68
N SER A 22 22.23 1.28 -17.62
CA SER A 22 21.15 1.13 -18.60
C SER A 22 19.96 2.07 -18.37
N GLN A 23 20.02 2.93 -17.35
CA GLN A 23 18.92 3.82 -17.02
C GLN A 23 19.32 5.27 -17.29
N GLY A 24 18.65 5.91 -18.25
CA GLY A 24 18.79 7.34 -18.48
C GLY A 24 18.39 8.14 -17.24
N PRO A 25 18.78 9.42 -17.11
CA PRO A 25 18.54 10.23 -15.91
C PRO A 25 17.06 10.40 -15.52
N PHE A 26 16.14 9.99 -16.41
CA PHE A 26 14.70 10.09 -16.24
C PHE A 26 14.05 8.84 -15.62
N LEU A 27 14.70 7.66 -15.68
CA LEU A 27 14.17 6.42 -15.13
C LEU A 27 14.84 6.20 -13.78
N ASN A 28 14.16 6.56 -12.69
CA ASN A 28 14.76 6.52 -11.36
C ASN A 28 13.68 6.30 -10.29
N LYS A 29 13.95 5.38 -9.36
CA LYS A 29 13.07 5.09 -8.20
C LYS A 29 12.78 6.31 -7.33
N ASN A 30 13.65 7.32 -7.35
CA ASN A 30 13.42 8.60 -6.67
C ASN A 30 12.20 9.38 -7.22
N ASN A 31 11.69 9.00 -8.40
CA ASN A 31 10.44 9.52 -8.94
C ASN A 31 9.20 8.97 -8.23
N ILE A 32 9.35 7.93 -7.40
CA ILE A 32 8.25 7.36 -6.61
C ILE A 32 8.06 8.21 -5.34
N ARG A 33 6.82 8.66 -5.12
CA ARG A 33 6.50 9.48 -3.95
C ARG A 33 6.45 8.65 -2.67
N SER A 34 7.31 8.99 -1.70
CA SER A 34 7.24 8.47 -0.33
C SER A 34 6.15 9.14 0.49
N GLN A 35 5.52 8.36 1.37
CA GLN A 35 4.54 8.79 2.36
C GLN A 35 5.01 8.30 3.72
N HIS A 36 5.08 9.19 4.70
CA HIS A 36 5.51 8.85 6.05
C HIS A 36 4.35 8.99 7.03
N PHE A 37 4.18 7.99 7.88
CA PHE A 37 3.17 7.95 8.92
C PHE A 37 3.80 7.52 10.24
N SER A 38 3.41 8.16 11.34
CA SER A 38 3.78 7.68 12.67
C SER A 38 2.63 6.89 13.27
N ILE A 39 2.88 5.65 13.67
CA ILE A 39 1.87 4.76 14.27
C ILE A 39 2.26 4.34 15.69
N ASN A 40 1.27 4.09 16.53
CA ASN A 40 1.47 3.46 17.83
C ASN A 40 1.34 1.93 17.69
N PRO A 41 2.39 1.13 17.99
CA PRO A 41 2.37 -0.32 17.82
C PRO A 41 1.40 -1.06 18.78
N GLU A 42 0.89 -0.40 19.82
CA GLU A 42 -0.01 -0.98 20.82
C GLU A 42 -1.49 -0.96 20.42
N ARG A 43 -1.82 -0.49 19.21
CA ARG A 43 -3.20 -0.45 18.70
C ARG A 43 -3.27 -0.84 17.23
N ASP A 44 -4.42 -1.36 16.86
CA ASP A 44 -4.78 -1.56 15.47
C ASP A 44 -4.76 -0.21 14.73
N THR A 45 -4.14 -0.21 13.55
CA THR A 45 -3.95 1.00 12.74
C THR A 45 -4.24 0.72 11.27
N VAL A 46 -5.08 1.54 10.67
CA VAL A 46 -5.30 1.59 9.21
C VAL A 46 -4.70 2.89 8.70
N LEU A 47 -3.78 2.78 7.74
CA LEU A 47 -3.26 3.91 6.98
C LEU A 47 -3.93 3.95 5.61
N THR A 48 -4.23 5.15 5.13
CA THR A 48 -4.73 5.37 3.77
C THR A 48 -3.63 6.01 2.95
N GLY A 49 -3.16 5.30 1.92
CA GLY A 49 -2.21 5.82 0.96
C GLY A 49 -2.85 6.81 -0.01
N MET A 50 -2.05 7.69 -0.61
CA MET A 50 -2.50 8.69 -1.56
C MET A 50 -3.09 8.12 -2.85
N ARG A 51 -2.79 6.86 -3.17
CA ARG A 51 -3.40 6.15 -4.32
C ARG A 51 -4.64 5.35 -3.94
N GLY A 52 -5.10 5.49 -2.69
CA GLY A 52 -6.29 4.82 -2.17
C GLY A 52 -6.03 3.42 -1.61
N GLY A 53 -4.77 2.99 -1.50
CA GLY A 53 -4.42 1.76 -0.80
C GLY A 53 -4.70 1.87 0.69
N TYR A 54 -5.22 0.79 1.28
CA TYR A 54 -5.39 0.66 2.72
C TYR A 54 -4.36 -0.31 3.28
N PHE A 55 -3.63 0.12 4.30
CA PHE A 55 -2.56 -0.64 4.94
C PHE A 55 -2.94 -0.84 6.41
N PHE A 56 -3.29 -2.07 6.75
CA PHE A 56 -3.70 -2.44 8.08
C PHE A 56 -2.58 -3.17 8.83
N PHE A 57 -2.24 -2.62 9.98
CA PHE A 57 -1.28 -3.17 10.93
C PHE A 57 -2.04 -3.49 12.21
N GLU A 58 -2.05 -4.77 12.59
CA GLU A 58 -2.62 -5.21 13.86
C GLU A 58 -1.75 -4.74 15.03
N LYS A 59 -2.37 -4.55 16.19
CA LYS A 59 -1.65 -4.41 17.46
C LYS A 59 -0.57 -5.51 17.58
N GLY A 60 0.64 -5.08 17.95
CA GLY A 60 1.79 -5.97 18.10
C GLY A 60 2.38 -6.46 16.77
N SER A 61 2.07 -5.81 15.64
CA SER A 61 2.80 -6.05 14.37
C SER A 61 4.26 -5.60 14.45
N PHE A 62 4.56 -4.68 15.36
CA PHE A 62 5.91 -4.18 15.66
C PHE A 62 6.20 -4.36 17.15
N GLU A 63 7.48 -4.57 17.50
CA GLU A 63 7.91 -4.69 18.89
C GLU A 63 7.98 -3.33 19.61
N GLY A 64 7.81 -3.38 20.94
CA GLY A 64 7.92 -2.21 21.80
C GLY A 64 6.67 -1.33 21.80
N THR A 65 6.81 -0.17 22.46
CA THR A 65 5.75 0.83 22.63
C THR A 65 6.06 2.14 21.93
N ASP A 66 7.30 2.31 21.47
CA ASP A 66 7.72 3.55 20.82
C ASP A 66 7.06 3.69 19.45
N PRO A 67 6.70 4.92 19.03
CA PRO A 67 6.11 5.14 17.72
C PRO A 67 6.97 4.60 16.58
N VAL A 68 6.32 3.98 15.60
CA VAL A 68 6.98 3.44 14.40
C VAL A 68 6.71 4.37 13.23
N ASP A 69 7.75 4.79 12.53
CA ASP A 69 7.68 5.50 11.25
C ASP A 69 7.46 4.48 10.13
N ILE A 70 6.34 4.62 9.41
CA ILE A 70 5.96 3.78 8.29
C ILE A 70 6.13 4.58 7.01
N GLU A 71 6.99 4.09 6.12
CA GLU A 71 7.18 4.62 4.76
C GLU A 71 6.36 3.78 3.78
N ILE A 72 5.41 4.39 3.08
CA ILE A 72 4.61 3.76 2.03
C ILE A 72 4.93 4.40 0.67
N LYS A 73 5.14 3.56 -0.34
CA LYS A 73 5.19 3.94 -1.76
C LYS A 73 4.19 3.10 -2.54
N GLU A 74 3.39 3.75 -3.37
CA GLU A 74 2.35 3.13 -4.18
C GLU A 74 2.60 3.44 -5.66
N VAL A 75 2.71 2.41 -6.49
CA VAL A 75 2.93 2.54 -7.94
C VAL A 75 1.95 1.61 -8.66
N TYR A 76 0.79 2.13 -9.05
CA TYR A 76 -0.29 1.32 -9.62
C TYR A 76 -0.43 1.45 -11.12
N ASN A 77 0.03 2.56 -11.70
CA ASN A 77 -0.10 2.78 -13.14
C ASN A 77 1.18 2.41 -13.90
N PRO A 78 1.07 1.85 -15.12
CA PRO A 78 2.24 1.43 -15.91
C PRO A 78 3.22 2.56 -16.24
N ILE A 79 2.73 3.80 -16.38
CA ILE A 79 3.56 4.96 -16.71
C ILE A 79 4.50 5.30 -15.54
N GLU A 80 4.02 5.23 -14.30
CA GLU A 80 4.82 5.44 -13.09
C GLU A 80 5.81 4.29 -12.86
N ILE A 81 5.41 3.04 -13.13
CA ILE A 81 6.34 1.89 -13.10
C ILE A 81 7.51 2.17 -14.04
N LEU A 82 7.22 2.60 -15.27
CA LEU A 82 8.25 2.94 -16.25
C LEU A 82 9.11 4.11 -15.78
N TYR A 83 8.53 5.25 -15.37
CA TYR A 83 9.28 6.43 -14.90
C TYR A 83 10.12 6.16 -13.66
N ALA A 84 9.70 5.20 -12.83
CA ALA A 84 10.46 4.76 -11.68
C ALA A 84 11.62 3.81 -12.03
N GLY A 85 11.78 3.44 -13.31
CA GLY A 85 12.78 2.46 -13.75
C GLY A 85 12.53 1.06 -13.18
N LEU A 86 11.29 0.76 -12.78
CA LEU A 86 10.93 -0.51 -12.18
C LEU A 86 10.71 -1.56 -13.28
N THR A 87 11.26 -2.74 -13.06
CA THR A 87 11.07 -3.90 -13.92
C THR A 87 9.93 -4.76 -13.39
N THR A 88 9.15 -5.36 -14.29
CA THR A 88 8.12 -6.36 -13.97
C THR A 88 8.58 -7.74 -14.42
N GLU A 89 9.61 -8.25 -13.74
CA GLU A 89 10.27 -9.51 -14.09
C GLU A 89 10.36 -10.46 -12.88
N SER A 90 10.19 -11.76 -13.13
CA SER A 90 10.43 -12.85 -12.18
C SER A 90 11.40 -13.85 -12.79
N GLY A 91 12.66 -13.85 -12.34
CA GLY A 91 13.68 -14.80 -12.80
C GLY A 91 13.86 -14.85 -14.31
N GLY A 92 13.87 -13.69 -14.99
CA GLY A 92 13.97 -13.59 -16.46
C GLY A 92 12.65 -13.55 -17.21
N ARG A 93 11.52 -13.82 -16.56
CA ARG A 93 10.20 -13.83 -17.21
C ARG A 93 9.43 -12.54 -16.97
N LEU A 94 8.83 -11.99 -18.02
CA LEU A 94 7.95 -10.84 -17.91
C LEU A 94 6.66 -11.18 -17.15
N LEU A 95 6.23 -10.24 -16.31
CA LEU A 95 4.95 -10.25 -15.60
C LEU A 95 4.04 -9.13 -16.12
N GLU A 96 2.74 -9.39 -16.11
CA GLU A 96 1.72 -8.34 -16.15
C GLU A 96 1.50 -7.82 -14.72
N SER A 97 1.78 -6.54 -14.48
CA SER A 97 1.69 -5.95 -13.14
C SER A 97 0.31 -5.38 -12.85
N GLY A 98 -0.30 -5.82 -11.75
CA GLY A 98 -1.47 -5.16 -11.14
C GLY A 98 -1.12 -3.93 -10.29
N GLY A 99 0.18 -3.68 -10.08
CA GLY A 99 0.70 -2.60 -9.25
C GLY A 99 1.80 -3.08 -8.30
N MET A 100 2.52 -2.14 -7.71
CA MET A 100 3.61 -2.38 -6.77
C MET A 100 3.41 -1.51 -5.53
N VAL A 101 3.72 -2.08 -4.37
CA VAL A 101 3.77 -1.35 -3.10
C VAL A 101 5.08 -1.63 -2.40
N TYR A 102 5.63 -0.61 -1.75
CA TYR A 102 6.71 -0.75 -0.79
C TYR A 102 6.22 -0.26 0.57
N VAL A 103 6.56 -1.03 1.60
CA VAL A 103 6.29 -0.72 2.99
C VAL A 103 7.60 -0.86 3.76
N GLY A 104 8.16 0.26 4.18
CA GLY A 104 9.27 0.34 5.10
C GLY A 104 8.78 0.68 6.50
N ALA A 105 9.44 0.16 7.53
CA ALA A 105 9.14 0.48 8.92
C ALA A 105 10.43 0.79 9.67
N ARG A 106 10.46 1.91 10.41
CA ARG A 106 11.61 2.36 11.19
C ARG A 106 11.20 2.78 12.59
N GLN A 107 12.06 2.50 13.56
CA GLN A 107 11.92 2.96 14.93
C GLN A 107 13.27 3.52 15.39
N SER A 108 13.28 4.75 15.89
CA SER A 108 14.50 5.44 16.34
C SER A 108 15.64 5.39 15.29
N GLY A 109 15.29 5.58 14.01
CA GLY A 109 16.24 5.61 12.89
C GLY A 109 16.73 4.25 12.40
N ARG A 110 16.24 3.13 12.95
CA ARG A 110 16.62 1.77 12.53
C ARG A 110 15.44 1.05 11.90
N ASP A 111 15.71 0.26 10.86
CA ASP A 111 14.69 -0.58 10.23
C ASP A 111 14.19 -1.64 11.23
N VAL A 112 12.88 -1.84 11.25
CA VAL A 112 12.22 -2.84 12.10
C VAL A 112 11.44 -3.84 11.25
N VAL A 113 11.37 -5.08 11.74
CA VAL A 113 10.72 -6.19 11.04
C VAL A 113 9.28 -6.34 11.53
N LEU A 114 8.35 -6.56 10.60
CA LEU A 114 6.99 -6.94 10.93
C LEU A 114 6.95 -8.34 11.56
N LYS A 115 6.34 -8.46 12.73
CA LYS A 115 6.09 -9.74 13.41
C LYS A 115 4.79 -10.41 12.98
N LYS A 116 3.86 -9.63 12.46
CA LYS A 116 2.60 -10.07 11.88
C LYS A 116 2.50 -9.54 10.46
N PRO A 117 1.90 -10.30 9.52
CA PRO A 117 1.71 -9.82 8.16
C PRO A 117 0.80 -8.58 8.16
N ALA A 118 1.21 -7.52 7.45
CA ALA A 118 0.32 -6.41 7.14
C ALA A 118 -0.76 -6.88 6.16
N LYS A 119 -1.99 -6.40 6.34
CA LYS A 119 -3.07 -6.62 5.37
C LYS A 119 -3.16 -5.38 4.49
N ILE A 120 -3.00 -5.57 3.19
CA ILE A 120 -2.95 -4.48 2.22
C ILE A 120 -4.10 -4.66 1.24
N SER A 121 -4.93 -3.63 1.10
CA SER A 121 -5.99 -3.59 0.09
C SER A 121 -5.66 -2.49 -0.91
N ILE A 122 -5.57 -2.86 -2.19
CA ILE A 122 -5.24 -1.94 -3.28
C ILE A 122 -6.50 -1.73 -4.13
N PRO A 123 -6.83 -0.48 -4.50
CA PRO A 123 -7.95 -0.24 -5.39
C PRO A 123 -7.67 -0.85 -6.77
N ALA A 124 -8.59 -1.70 -7.23
CA ALA A 124 -8.52 -2.33 -8.54
C ALA A 124 -9.89 -2.25 -9.22
N SER A 125 -9.91 -1.85 -10.49
CA SER A 125 -11.12 -1.91 -11.33
C SER A 125 -11.40 -3.33 -11.84
N TYR A 126 -10.37 -4.17 -11.89
CA TYR A 126 -10.41 -5.55 -12.33
C TYR A 126 -9.35 -6.37 -11.59
N VAL A 127 -9.71 -7.57 -11.16
CA VAL A 127 -8.79 -8.54 -10.55
C VAL A 127 -8.81 -9.79 -11.42
N ASN A 128 -7.67 -10.13 -12.02
CA ASN A 128 -7.51 -11.39 -12.73
C ASN A 128 -7.53 -12.54 -11.70
N PRO A 129 -8.35 -13.58 -11.86
CA PRO A 129 -8.36 -14.72 -10.94
C PRO A 129 -7.01 -15.43 -10.78
N ASN A 130 -6.12 -15.29 -11.76
CA ASN A 130 -4.76 -15.85 -11.73
C ASN A 130 -3.72 -14.84 -11.22
N MET A 131 -4.12 -13.68 -10.70
CA MET A 131 -3.21 -12.70 -10.14
C MET A 131 -2.57 -13.23 -8.85
N GLN A 132 -1.28 -12.94 -8.67
CA GLN A 132 -0.48 -13.41 -7.55
C GLN A 132 0.27 -12.25 -6.90
N LEU A 133 0.51 -12.35 -5.60
CA LEU A 133 1.42 -11.46 -4.87
C LEU A 133 2.85 -11.94 -5.05
N PHE A 134 3.75 -11.04 -5.43
CA PHE A 134 5.18 -11.30 -5.51
C PHE A 134 5.94 -10.46 -4.48
N ARG A 135 7.04 -11.03 -3.96
CA ARG A 135 7.98 -10.32 -3.09
C ARG A 135 9.07 -9.69 -3.94
N GLY A 136 9.36 -8.41 -3.71
CA GLY A 136 10.47 -7.73 -4.38
C GLY A 136 11.81 -8.03 -3.69
N GLU A 137 12.79 -8.54 -4.43
CA GLU A 137 14.18 -8.69 -4.01
C GLU A 137 15.07 -7.72 -4.79
N VAL A 138 15.75 -6.83 -4.06
CA VAL A 138 16.68 -5.87 -4.68
C VAL A 138 17.97 -6.59 -5.04
N LYS A 139 18.30 -6.62 -6.34
CA LYS A 139 19.55 -7.16 -6.87
C LYS A 139 20.71 -6.18 -6.64
N THR A 140 21.94 -6.67 -6.82
CA THR A 140 23.18 -5.88 -6.69
C THR A 140 23.26 -4.68 -7.64
N ASN A 141 22.53 -4.72 -8.76
CA ASN A 141 22.43 -3.63 -9.74
C ASN A 141 21.27 -2.65 -9.44
N ASP A 142 20.68 -2.71 -8.25
CA ASP A 142 19.52 -1.92 -7.83
C ASP A 142 18.25 -2.16 -8.68
N THR A 143 18.17 -3.25 -9.46
CA THR A 143 16.88 -3.70 -10.02
C THR A 143 16.14 -4.57 -9.02
N ILE A 144 14.82 -4.74 -9.21
CA ILE A 144 14.00 -5.60 -8.36
C ILE A 144 13.64 -6.86 -9.16
N ASP A 145 13.93 -8.03 -8.60
CA ASP A 145 13.31 -9.29 -9.02
C ASP A 145 12.02 -9.52 -8.22
N TRP A 146 10.99 -10.02 -8.88
CA TRP A 146 9.75 -10.38 -8.21
C TRP A 146 9.72 -11.89 -8.02
N VAL A 147 9.91 -12.35 -6.78
CA VAL A 147 10.04 -13.77 -6.43
C VAL A 147 8.89 -14.24 -5.55
N ASP A 148 8.87 -15.54 -5.24
CA ASP A 148 7.91 -16.17 -4.33
C ASP A 148 6.42 -15.88 -4.62
N PRO A 149 5.89 -16.21 -5.81
CA PRO A 149 4.49 -15.95 -6.12
C PRO A 149 3.56 -16.66 -5.12
N GLN A 150 2.67 -15.89 -4.50
CA GLN A 150 1.61 -16.39 -3.62
C GLN A 150 0.24 -16.06 -4.21
N PRO A 151 -0.77 -16.92 -4.03
CA PRO A 151 -2.14 -16.57 -4.40
C PRO A 151 -2.58 -15.32 -3.63
N LEU A 152 -3.38 -14.46 -4.27
CA LEU A 152 -4.04 -13.38 -3.55
C LEU A 152 -5.11 -13.97 -2.63
N ASP A 153 -5.14 -13.51 -1.38
CA ASP A 153 -6.32 -13.65 -0.53
C ASP A 153 -7.42 -12.77 -1.12
N THR A 154 -8.18 -13.33 -2.05
CA THR A 154 -9.07 -12.59 -2.97
C THR A 154 -10.43 -12.34 -2.31
N ILE A 155 -10.46 -12.17 -0.99
CA ILE A 155 -11.63 -11.54 -0.38
C ILE A 155 -11.63 -10.12 -0.92
N LEU A 156 -12.53 -9.85 -1.88
CA LEU A 156 -12.91 -8.50 -2.25
C LEU A 156 -13.37 -7.83 -0.97
N HIS A 157 -12.44 -7.15 -0.30
CA HIS A 157 -12.77 -6.41 0.88
C HIS A 157 -13.66 -5.25 0.41
N PRO A 158 -14.88 -5.15 0.94
CA PRO A 158 -15.72 -4.00 0.66
C PRO A 158 -14.88 -2.76 0.99
N SER A 159 -14.94 -1.73 0.14
CA SER A 159 -14.26 -0.46 0.44
C SER A 159 -14.61 -0.02 1.88
N PRO A 160 -13.81 0.79 2.59
CA PRO A 160 -14.20 1.23 3.93
C PRO A 160 -15.59 1.87 3.99
N ALA A 161 -16.05 2.48 2.89
CA ALA A 161 -17.43 2.94 2.75
C ALA A 161 -18.43 1.79 2.71
N ASP A 162 -18.16 0.72 1.97
CA ASP A 162 -19.00 -0.48 1.93
C ASP A 162 -18.96 -1.26 3.26
N SER A 163 -17.79 -1.36 3.89
CA SER A 163 -17.63 -1.94 5.23
C SER A 163 -18.39 -1.13 6.28
N GLY A 164 -18.27 0.21 6.22
CA GLY A 164 -19.04 1.13 7.06
C GLY A 164 -20.54 1.02 6.80
N LYS A 165 -20.95 0.87 5.54
CA LYS A 165 -22.34 0.61 5.15
C LYS A 165 -22.84 -0.70 5.76
N ILE A 166 -22.06 -1.78 5.73
CA ILE A 166 -22.44 -3.06 6.35
C ILE A 166 -22.68 -2.88 7.85
N ILE A 167 -21.74 -2.25 8.57
CA ILE A 167 -21.89 -1.98 10.01
C ILE A 167 -23.13 -1.13 10.29
N PHE A 168 -23.29 -0.02 9.55
CA PHE A 168 -24.44 0.87 9.68
C PHE A 168 -25.76 0.12 9.46
N MET A 169 -25.84 -0.69 8.40
CA MET A 169 -27.06 -1.44 8.06
C MET A 169 -27.38 -2.51 9.11
N MET A 170 -26.38 -3.13 9.73
CA MET A 170 -26.60 -4.15 10.77
C MET A 170 -26.92 -3.55 12.15
N GLN A 171 -26.27 -2.45 12.52
CA GLN A 171 -26.30 -1.95 13.91
C GLN A 171 -27.08 -0.66 14.09
N CYS A 172 -27.19 0.19 13.06
CA CYS A 172 -27.71 1.54 13.18
C CYS A 172 -29.01 1.76 12.40
N ALA A 173 -29.22 1.02 11.29
CA ALA A 173 -30.33 1.26 10.37
C ALA A 173 -31.73 0.93 10.93
N SER A 174 -31.81 0.25 12.08
CA SER A 174 -33.09 0.06 12.79
C SER A 174 -33.65 1.38 13.32
N CYS A 175 -32.77 2.32 13.69
CA CYS A 175 -33.16 3.62 14.25
C CYS A 175 -32.87 4.78 13.29
N HIS A 176 -31.84 4.69 12.44
CA HIS A 176 -31.40 5.79 11.59
C HIS A 176 -31.65 5.54 10.12
N LYS A 177 -31.97 6.62 9.38
CA LYS A 177 -32.09 6.62 7.93
C LYS A 177 -31.21 7.74 7.36
N ILE A 178 -30.67 7.53 6.15
CA ILE A 178 -29.65 8.44 5.58
C ILE A 178 -30.27 9.74 5.04
N PHE A 179 -31.50 9.68 4.51
CA PHE A 179 -32.13 10.80 3.81
C PHE A 179 -33.49 11.23 4.39
N THR A 180 -33.91 10.62 5.50
CA THR A 180 -35.19 10.88 6.15
C THR A 180 -35.05 10.71 7.66
N ASP A 181 -36.02 11.23 8.41
CA ASP A 181 -36.03 11.04 9.85
C ASP A 181 -36.33 9.56 10.20
N GLY A 182 -35.61 9.08 11.21
CA GLY A 182 -35.78 7.76 11.80
C GLY A 182 -36.27 7.84 13.25
N THR A 183 -36.26 6.71 13.94
CA THR A 183 -36.56 6.67 15.39
C THR A 183 -35.44 7.28 16.22
N GLY A 184 -34.20 7.19 15.74
CA GLY A 184 -33.04 7.82 16.35
C GLY A 184 -32.83 9.25 15.87
N PRO A 185 -32.18 10.11 16.67
CA PRO A 185 -31.88 11.50 16.29
C PRO A 185 -30.88 11.55 15.11
N ALA A 186 -30.73 12.72 14.49
CA ALA A 186 -29.72 12.93 13.46
C ALA A 186 -28.32 12.54 13.97
N LEU A 187 -27.55 11.81 13.17
CA LEU A 187 -26.19 11.36 13.52
C LEU A 187 -25.14 12.45 13.35
N ALA A 188 -25.28 13.29 12.32
CA ALA A 188 -24.31 14.33 12.01
C ALA A 188 -24.15 15.28 13.20
N GLY A 189 -22.92 15.42 13.72
CA GLY A 189 -22.61 16.31 14.86
C GLY A 189 -23.05 15.79 16.24
N VAL A 190 -23.40 14.51 16.40
CA VAL A 190 -23.90 13.97 17.68
C VAL A 190 -22.91 14.13 18.83
N THR A 191 -21.61 13.95 18.57
CA THR A 191 -20.54 14.10 19.58
C THR A 191 -20.33 15.55 20.03
N SER A 192 -20.85 16.52 19.29
CA SER A 192 -20.86 17.94 19.69
C SER A 192 -22.16 18.35 20.40
N ARG A 193 -23.25 17.61 20.18
CA ARG A 193 -24.53 17.84 20.89
C ARG A 193 -24.60 17.13 22.23
N VAL A 194 -23.94 15.97 22.34
CA VAL A 194 -23.87 15.17 23.55
C VAL A 194 -22.41 15.15 24.02
N ASN A 195 -22.10 16.04 24.95
CA ASN A 195 -20.73 16.25 25.42
C ASN A 195 -20.24 15.13 26.36
N ASP A 196 -21.14 14.27 26.84
CA ASP A 196 -20.80 13.09 27.63
C ASP A 196 -20.93 11.81 26.79
N ILE A 197 -19.77 11.22 26.45
CA ILE A 197 -19.70 10.01 25.64
C ILE A 197 -20.33 8.79 26.33
N ASN A 198 -20.36 8.75 27.67
CA ASN A 198 -20.95 7.63 28.41
C ASN A 198 -22.47 7.67 28.30
N VAL A 199 -23.07 8.86 28.35
CA VAL A 199 -24.51 9.04 28.12
C VAL A 199 -24.87 8.64 26.69
N LEU A 200 -24.06 9.03 25.70
CA LEU A 200 -24.29 8.66 24.31
C LEU A 200 -24.23 7.13 24.12
N ARG A 201 -23.23 6.46 24.70
CA ARG A 201 -23.12 4.98 24.67
C ARG A 201 -24.28 4.28 25.37
N ALA A 202 -24.71 4.78 26.52
CA ALA A 202 -25.86 4.25 27.25
C ALA A 202 -27.15 4.37 26.42
N PHE A 203 -27.34 5.50 25.73
CA PHE A 203 -28.46 5.68 24.81
C PHE A 203 -28.40 4.71 23.61
N ILE A 204 -27.24 4.55 22.97
CA ILE A 204 -27.09 3.63 21.82
C ILE A 204 -27.38 2.18 22.24
N SER A 205 -26.96 1.77 23.43
CA SER A 205 -27.12 0.40 23.91
C SER A 205 -28.55 0.06 24.36
N ASN A 206 -29.29 1.02 24.93
CA ASN A 206 -30.68 0.80 25.35
C ASN A 206 -31.47 2.13 25.39
N PRO A 207 -31.96 2.63 24.24
CA PRO A 207 -32.69 3.89 24.18
C PRO A 207 -33.96 3.91 25.05
N PRO A 208 -34.81 2.87 25.08
CA PRO A 208 -36.00 2.86 25.92
C PRO A 208 -35.70 3.04 27.41
N LYS A 209 -34.63 2.40 27.92
CA LYS A 209 -34.21 2.54 29.32
C LYS A 209 -33.81 3.98 29.67
N MET A 210 -33.18 4.70 28.73
CA MET A 210 -32.78 6.09 28.93
C MET A 210 -33.97 7.07 28.85
N ALA A 211 -35.04 6.69 28.15
CA ALA A 211 -36.25 7.51 28.01
C ALA A 211 -37.21 7.39 29.22
N GLN A 212 -37.16 6.27 29.95
CA GLN A 212 -38.06 5.95 31.07
C GLN A 212 -37.57 6.46 32.45
N GLY A 213 -36.43 7.15 32.50
CA GLY A 213 -35.82 7.69 33.73
C GLY A 213 -36.14 9.16 34.02
N LYS A 214 -37.20 9.70 33.43
CA LYS A 214 -37.75 11.03 33.74
C LYS A 214 -39.16 10.91 34.31
#